data_AF-A0A7U6Y9I3-F1
#
_entry.id   AF-A0A7U6Y9I3-F1
#
_cell.length_a   1.000
_cell.length_b   1.000
_cell.length_c   1.000
_cell.angle_alpha   90.00
_cell.angle_beta   90.00
_cell.angle_gamma   90.00
#
_symmetry.space_group_name_H-M   'P 1'
#
loop_
_entity.id
_entity.type
_entity.pdbx_description
1 polymer ?
#
loop_
_entity_poly.entity_id
_entity_poly.type
_entity_poly.pdbx_seq_one_letter_code
_entity_poly.pdbx_strand_id
1 'polypeptide(L)'
;MAMSPNGAGRRLFTAEIQRLKREGQSAPAAASAGLSGGDTVQILEAIAQLRNDMKELLLSGAHADPEARAKLAGEKEALQNEKAEMDLLRTEVRALGRSIQQTKAEIAALRPATTGDDHIVAVTNELDAVVEATENATQGILEKAEQIDGVVHNLLAHVQDNHGRNLADQISDHVVGIYEACNFQDITGQRITKVVNTLKFIETRVNAMIEIWGDDSFSEMAPSASPDQIHADDHLVSGPALEGRGISQDDIDKLFG
;
A
#
# COMPACT_ATOMS: atom_id res chain seq x y z
N MET A 1 74.49 -41.51 9.95
CA MET A 1 75.09 -40.22 10.33
C MET A 1 73.97 -39.19 10.30
N ALA A 2 73.54 -38.76 11.48
CA ALA A 2 72.33 -37.98 11.71
C ALA A 2 72.60 -36.46 11.59
N MET A 3 71.68 -35.70 10.99
CA MET A 3 71.52 -34.26 11.24
C MET A 3 70.02 -33.89 11.20
N SER A 4 69.61 -33.17 12.24
CA SER A 4 68.25 -32.92 12.71
C SER A 4 67.49 -31.84 11.91
N PRO A 5 66.15 -31.84 11.91
CA PRO A 5 65.36 -30.68 11.52
C PRO A 5 65.26 -29.68 12.70
N ASN A 6 65.64 -28.43 12.44
CA ASN A 6 65.60 -27.32 13.39
C ASN A 6 64.15 -26.85 13.59
N GLY A 7 63.46 -27.44 14.58
CA GLY A 7 62.12 -27.02 15.00
C GLY A 7 62.20 -25.82 15.94
N ALA A 8 62.17 -24.60 15.40
CA ALA A 8 61.94 -23.40 16.20
C ALA A 8 60.52 -23.45 16.78
N GLY A 9 60.39 -23.63 18.10
CA GLY A 9 59.11 -23.64 18.80
C GLY A 9 58.34 -22.35 18.57
N ARG A 10 57.20 -22.42 17.88
CA ARG A 10 56.30 -21.29 17.63
C ARG A 10 55.77 -20.77 18.97
N ARG A 11 56.07 -19.51 19.28
CA ARG A 11 55.57 -18.83 20.49
C ARG A 11 54.10 -18.46 20.28
N LEU A 12 53.24 -18.89 21.19
CA LEU A 12 51.82 -18.59 21.17
C LEU A 12 51.59 -17.15 21.66
N PHE A 13 50.81 -16.36 20.92
CA PHE A 13 50.48 -14.98 21.30
C PHE A 13 49.30 -14.93 22.27
N THR A 14 49.16 -13.84 23.03
CA THR A 14 48.16 -13.68 24.11
C THR A 14 46.72 -13.97 23.69
N ALA A 15 46.36 -13.69 22.44
CA ALA A 15 45.05 -14.00 21.88
C ALA A 15 44.81 -15.52 21.69
N GLU A 16 45.87 -16.27 21.40
CA GLU A 16 45.84 -17.71 21.16
C GLU A 16 45.75 -18.50 22.48
N ILE A 17 46.41 -17.99 23.54
CA ILE A 17 46.31 -18.52 24.91
C ILE A 17 44.91 -18.32 25.49
N GLN A 18 44.26 -17.18 25.22
CA GLN A 18 42.89 -16.93 25.68
C GLN A 18 41.86 -17.87 25.04
N ARG A 19 42.09 -18.29 23.79
CA ARG A 19 41.23 -19.25 23.09
C ARG A 19 41.37 -20.66 23.66
N LEU A 20 42.59 -21.12 23.92
CA LEU A 20 42.87 -22.43 24.54
C LEU A 20 42.27 -22.56 25.95
N LYS A 21 42.22 -21.45 26.71
CA LYS A 21 41.59 -21.40 28.04
C LYS A 21 40.06 -21.48 27.97
N ARG A 22 39.44 -21.00 26.88
CA ARG A 22 37.99 -21.16 26.60
C ARG A 22 37.63 -22.58 26.18
N GLU A 23 38.54 -23.27 25.48
CA GLU A 23 38.39 -24.65 24.99
C GLU A 23 38.75 -25.71 26.06
N GLY A 24 38.99 -25.32 27.31
CA GLY A 24 39.14 -26.23 28.46
C GLY A 24 40.47 -26.98 28.54
N GLN A 25 41.48 -26.60 27.74
CA GLN A 25 42.82 -27.21 27.79
C GLN A 25 43.76 -26.38 28.69
N SER A 26 44.51 -27.06 29.55
CA SER A 26 45.48 -26.42 30.46
C SER A 26 46.63 -25.80 29.66
N ALA A 27 46.82 -24.48 29.81
CA ALA A 27 47.93 -23.75 29.21
C ALA A 27 49.29 -24.21 29.78
N PRO A 28 50.33 -24.37 28.94
CA PRO A 28 51.67 -24.64 29.44
C PRO A 28 52.19 -23.45 30.25
N ALA A 29 52.96 -23.72 31.30
CA ALA A 29 53.48 -22.73 32.24
C ALA A 29 54.18 -21.57 31.50
N ALA A 30 53.74 -20.35 31.76
CA ALA A 30 54.32 -19.14 31.19
C ALA A 30 55.77 -19.00 31.64
N ALA A 31 56.72 -19.22 30.72
CA ALA A 31 58.07 -18.73 30.91
C ALA A 31 57.98 -17.19 30.90
N SER A 32 58.14 -16.58 32.08
CA SER A 32 58.31 -15.13 32.21
C SER A 32 59.66 -14.75 31.61
N ALA A 33 59.72 -14.65 30.29
CA ALA A 33 60.78 -13.93 29.61
C ALA A 33 60.56 -12.45 29.90
N GLY A 34 61.12 -11.97 31.01
CA GLY A 34 61.33 -10.54 31.18
C GLY A 34 62.10 -10.06 29.95
N LEU A 35 61.54 -9.07 29.25
CA LEU A 35 62.23 -8.40 28.16
C LEU A 35 63.63 -8.05 28.66
N SER A 36 64.65 -8.64 28.06
CA SER A 36 66.01 -8.29 28.44
C SER A 36 66.20 -6.80 28.11
N GLY A 37 67.08 -6.12 28.85
CA GLY A 37 67.39 -4.72 28.54
C GLY A 37 67.78 -4.52 27.07
N GLY A 38 68.37 -5.54 26.44
CA GLY A 38 68.69 -5.57 25.01
C GLY A 38 67.46 -5.59 24.09
N ASP A 39 66.42 -6.38 24.41
CA ASP A 39 65.19 -6.46 23.59
C ASP A 39 64.41 -5.13 23.64
N THR A 40 64.40 -4.48 24.81
CA THR A 40 63.75 -3.18 24.96
C THR A 40 64.50 -2.08 24.20
N VAL A 41 65.83 -2.12 24.19
CA VAL A 41 66.67 -1.20 23.42
C VAL A 41 66.47 -1.40 21.91
N GLN A 42 66.40 -2.65 21.44
CA GLN A 42 66.12 -2.94 20.02
C GLN A 42 64.73 -2.46 19.57
N ILE A 43 63.70 -2.62 20.42
CA ILE A 43 62.36 -2.11 20.11
C ILE A 43 62.36 -0.57 20.06
N LEU A 44 63.03 0.10 20.98
CA LEU A 44 63.13 1.56 20.98
C LEU A 44 63.91 2.08 19.76
N GLU A 45 64.93 1.35 19.32
CA GLU A 45 65.68 1.65 18.11
C GLU A 45 64.83 1.47 16.85
N ALA A 46 64.05 0.38 16.77
CA ALA A 46 63.12 0.15 15.66
C ALA A 46 62.00 1.21 15.62
N ILE A 47 61.48 1.64 16.77
CA ILE A 47 60.49 2.74 16.84
C ILE A 47 61.13 4.07 16.40
N ALA A 48 62.39 4.32 16.78
CA ALA A 48 63.11 5.51 16.36
C ALA A 48 63.37 5.52 14.85
N GLN A 49 63.71 4.37 14.26
CA GLN A 49 63.85 4.18 12.81
C GLN A 49 62.52 4.40 12.10
N LEU A 50 61.44 3.74 12.54
CA LEU A 50 60.10 3.91 11.95
C LEU A 50 59.62 5.37 11.99
N ARG A 51 59.92 6.09 13.08
CA ARG A 51 59.62 7.52 13.19
C ARG A 51 60.42 8.35 12.20
N ASN A 52 61.68 8.01 11.96
CA ASN A 52 62.51 8.69 10.96
C ASN A 52 62.01 8.40 9.54
N ASP A 53 61.66 7.14 9.24
CA ASP A 53 61.09 6.74 7.95
C ASP A 53 59.75 7.43 7.69
N MET A 54 58.87 7.52 8.69
CA MET A 54 57.62 8.28 8.59
C MET A 54 57.87 9.77 8.37
N LYS A 55 58.88 10.35 9.04
CA LYS A 55 59.25 11.75 8.85
C LYS A 55 59.79 11.97 7.43
N GLU A 56 60.59 11.04 6.91
CA GLU A 56 61.12 11.08 5.54
C GLU A 56 60.02 10.88 4.49
N LEU A 57 59.02 10.02 4.74
CA LEU A 57 57.82 9.88 3.91
C LEU A 57 56.95 11.14 3.91
N LEU A 58 56.83 11.82 5.05
CA LEU A 58 56.11 13.10 5.15
C LEU A 58 56.87 14.24 4.46
N LEU A 59 58.21 14.28 4.57
CA LEU A 59 59.04 15.26 3.85
C LEU A 59 59.09 14.98 2.35
N SER A 60 59.20 13.72 1.91
CA SER A 60 59.14 13.35 0.48
C SER A 60 57.74 13.57 -0.10
N GLY A 61 56.69 13.35 0.67
CA GLY A 61 55.32 13.78 0.34
C GLY A 61 55.16 15.31 0.25
N ALA A 62 56.06 16.09 0.86
CA ALA A 62 56.16 17.55 0.71
C ALA A 62 56.96 18.00 -0.53
N HIS A 63 57.78 17.12 -1.10
CA HIS A 63 58.49 17.30 -2.38
C HIS A 63 57.72 16.75 -3.59
N ALA A 64 56.50 16.24 -3.41
CA ALA A 64 55.62 15.90 -4.51
C ALA A 64 55.35 17.16 -5.36
N ASP A 65 55.55 17.05 -6.68
CA ASP A 65 55.36 18.14 -7.63
C ASP A 65 54.00 18.82 -7.38
N PRO A 66 53.93 20.16 -7.24
CA PRO A 66 52.67 20.88 -7.05
C PRO A 66 51.58 20.49 -8.07
N GLU A 67 51.98 20.15 -9.30
CA GLU A 67 51.05 19.67 -10.34
C GLU A 67 50.46 18.29 -10.00
N ALA A 68 51.27 17.36 -9.48
CA ALA A 68 50.79 16.04 -9.05
C ALA A 68 49.84 16.13 -7.84
N ARG A 69 50.11 17.05 -6.90
CA ARG A 69 49.25 17.32 -5.75
C ARG A 69 47.91 17.93 -6.16
N ALA A 70 47.91 18.86 -7.11
CA ALA A 70 46.70 19.45 -7.66
C ALA A 70 45.84 18.41 -8.39
N LYS A 71 46.48 17.50 -9.14
CA LYS A 71 45.79 16.40 -9.83
C LYS A 71 45.16 15.40 -8.86
N LEU A 72 45.88 14.98 -7.82
CA LEU A 72 45.36 14.13 -6.73
C LEU A 72 44.22 14.79 -5.97
N ALA A 73 44.27 16.10 -5.74
CA ALA A 73 43.19 16.86 -5.13
C ALA A 73 41.94 16.89 -6.03
N GLY A 74 42.11 17.15 -7.33
CA GLY A 74 41.01 17.13 -8.31
C GLY A 74 40.37 15.74 -8.48
N GLU A 75 41.18 14.68 -8.53
CA GLU A 75 40.68 13.29 -8.55
C GLU A 75 39.93 12.93 -7.25
N LYS A 76 40.42 13.41 -6.10
CA LYS A 76 39.75 13.22 -4.81
C LYS A 76 38.43 13.99 -4.73
N GLU A 77 38.36 15.22 -5.23
CA GLU A 77 37.12 16.00 -5.31
C GLU A 77 36.12 15.36 -6.27
N ALA A 78 36.56 14.87 -7.44
CA ALA A 78 35.70 14.16 -8.39
C ALA A 78 35.11 12.88 -7.78
N LEU A 79 35.94 12.07 -7.10
CA LEU A 79 35.49 10.86 -6.40
C LEU A 79 34.53 11.19 -5.23
N GLN A 80 34.76 12.30 -4.53
CA GLN A 80 33.87 12.78 -3.47
C GLN A 80 32.51 13.21 -4.03
N ASN A 81 32.49 13.90 -5.17
CA ASN A 81 31.25 14.28 -5.85
C ASN A 81 30.48 13.06 -6.35
N GLU A 82 31.14 12.10 -7.02
CA GLU A 82 30.49 10.86 -7.48
C GLU A 82 29.91 10.05 -6.31
N LYS A 83 30.64 9.98 -5.19
CA LYS A 83 30.14 9.35 -3.97
C LYS A 83 28.91 10.08 -3.41
N ALA A 84 28.93 11.41 -3.40
CA ALA A 84 27.79 12.20 -2.94
C ALA A 84 26.56 11.99 -3.84
N GLU A 85 26.74 11.92 -5.16
CA GLU A 85 25.67 11.60 -6.11
C GLU A 85 25.10 10.19 -5.90
N MET A 86 25.96 9.18 -5.69
CA MET A 86 25.50 7.83 -5.35
C MET A 86 24.76 7.76 -4.02
N ASP A 87 25.22 8.49 -3.00
CA ASP A 87 24.57 8.55 -1.68
C ASP A 87 23.19 9.24 -1.78
N LEU A 88 23.07 10.27 -2.62
CA LEU A 88 21.79 10.90 -2.95
C LEU A 88 20.86 9.92 -3.67
N LEU A 89 21.33 9.27 -4.74
CA LEU A 89 20.53 8.28 -5.47
C LEU A 89 20.06 7.14 -4.57
N ARG A 90 20.93 6.65 -3.68
CA ARG A 90 20.57 5.62 -2.69
C ARG A 90 19.48 6.10 -1.74
N THR A 91 19.53 7.37 -1.35
CA THR A 91 18.51 7.99 -0.49
C THR A 91 17.17 8.09 -1.21
N GLU A 92 17.18 8.50 -2.48
CA GLU A 92 15.99 8.56 -3.35
C GLU A 92 15.38 7.17 -3.59
N VAL A 93 16.19 6.16 -3.91
CA VAL A 93 15.70 4.78 -4.10
C VAL A 93 15.07 4.24 -2.80
N ARG A 94 15.65 4.55 -1.64
CA ARG A 94 15.05 4.21 -0.34
C ARG A 94 13.74 4.96 -0.08
N ALA A 95 13.64 6.22 -0.51
CA ALA A 95 12.41 6.99 -0.40
C ALA A 95 11.30 6.38 -1.27
N LEU A 96 11.62 6.05 -2.54
CA LEU A 96 10.70 5.34 -3.44
C LEU A 96 10.25 4.00 -2.85
N GLY A 97 11.18 3.22 -2.28
CA GLY A 97 10.85 1.96 -1.61
C GLY A 97 9.85 2.15 -0.46
N ARG A 98 10.02 3.18 0.37
CA ARG A 98 9.05 3.50 1.44
C ARG A 98 7.69 3.90 0.88
N SER A 99 7.65 4.74 -0.17
CA SER A 99 6.39 5.14 -0.81
C SER A 99 5.65 3.94 -1.39
N ILE A 100 6.35 3.00 -2.03
CA ILE A 100 5.73 1.76 -2.55
C ILE A 100 5.13 0.93 -1.41
N GLN A 101 5.85 0.78 -0.29
CA GLN A 101 5.31 0.03 0.87
C GLN A 101 4.07 0.70 1.46
N GLN A 102 4.07 2.02 1.55
CA GLN A 102 2.89 2.78 1.99
C GLN A 102 1.70 2.57 1.05
N THR A 103 1.92 2.69 -0.27
CA THR A 103 0.86 2.45 -1.27
C THR A 103 0.35 1.02 -1.24
N LYS A 104 1.22 0.02 -1.03
CA LYS A 104 0.80 -1.37 -0.85
C LYS A 104 -0.10 -1.54 0.38
N ALA A 105 0.23 -0.90 1.49
CA ALA A 105 -0.59 -0.95 2.71
C ALA A 105 -1.96 -0.27 2.51
N GLU A 106 -2.01 0.86 1.79
CA GLU A 106 -3.27 1.53 1.44
C GLU A 106 -4.14 0.67 0.51
N ILE A 107 -3.55 0.00 -0.47
CA ILE A 107 -4.26 -0.95 -1.35
C ILE A 107 -4.75 -2.16 -0.57
N ALA A 108 -3.95 -2.70 0.35
CA ALA A 108 -4.37 -3.79 1.23
C ALA A 108 -5.56 -3.39 2.10
N ALA A 109 -5.61 -2.14 2.57
CA ALA A 109 -6.74 -1.63 3.36
C ALA A 109 -8.04 -1.53 2.56
N LEU A 110 -7.97 -1.36 1.23
CA LEU A 110 -9.17 -1.36 0.36
C LEU A 110 -9.76 -2.78 0.17
N ARG A 111 -9.01 -3.83 0.49
CA ARG A 111 -9.43 -5.23 0.38
C ARG A 111 -9.41 -5.91 1.77
N PRO A 112 -10.53 -5.90 2.51
CA PRO A 112 -10.62 -6.62 3.78
C PRO A 112 -10.33 -8.11 3.55
N ALA A 113 -9.30 -8.65 4.22
CA ALA A 113 -8.85 -10.03 4.07
C ALA A 113 -9.89 -11.10 4.50
N THR A 114 -11.02 -10.68 5.08
CA THR A 114 -11.97 -11.55 5.78
C THR A 114 -13.20 -11.96 4.98
N THR A 115 -13.45 -11.38 3.82
CA THR A 115 -14.59 -11.74 2.96
C THR A 115 -14.09 -11.98 1.55
N GLY A 116 -14.36 -13.16 1.00
CA GLY A 116 -13.99 -13.52 -0.37
C GLY A 116 -14.67 -12.68 -1.47
N ASP A 117 -15.45 -11.66 -1.09
CA ASP A 117 -15.99 -10.64 -1.96
C ASP A 117 -15.21 -9.33 -1.74
N ASP A 118 -14.66 -8.77 -2.82
CA ASP A 118 -14.09 -7.43 -2.83
C ASP A 118 -15.19 -6.44 -2.40
N HIS A 119 -14.98 -5.71 -1.31
CA HIS A 119 -15.93 -4.73 -0.78
C HIS A 119 -16.40 -3.73 -1.85
N ILE A 120 -15.52 -3.36 -2.78
CA ILE A 120 -15.85 -2.50 -3.92
C ILE A 120 -16.87 -3.17 -4.85
N VAL A 121 -16.77 -4.47 -5.10
CA VAL A 121 -17.72 -5.24 -5.91
C VAL A 121 -19.08 -5.28 -5.22
N ALA A 122 -19.11 -5.54 -3.90
CA ALA A 122 -20.36 -5.55 -3.13
C ALA A 122 -21.09 -4.21 -3.21
N VAL A 123 -20.40 -3.10 -2.92
CA VAL A 123 -20.97 -1.74 -3.01
C VAL A 123 -21.42 -1.40 -4.42
N THR A 124 -20.65 -1.79 -5.43
CA THR A 124 -20.99 -1.53 -6.83
C THR A 124 -22.25 -2.29 -7.26
N ASN A 125 -22.39 -3.55 -6.84
CA ASN A 125 -23.58 -4.36 -7.11
C ASN A 125 -24.82 -3.82 -6.37
N GLU A 126 -24.66 -3.35 -5.13
CA GLU A 126 -25.75 -2.69 -4.40
C GLU A 126 -26.20 -1.41 -5.10
N LEU A 127 -25.26 -0.60 -5.60
CA LEU A 127 -25.60 0.61 -6.36
C LEU A 127 -26.30 0.29 -7.69
N ASP A 128 -25.88 -0.76 -8.41
CA ASP A 128 -26.55 -1.23 -9.62
C ASP A 128 -28.00 -1.66 -9.30
N ALA A 129 -28.22 -2.39 -8.21
CA ALA A 129 -29.56 -2.81 -7.77
C ALA A 129 -30.44 -1.63 -7.34
N VAL A 130 -29.86 -0.58 -6.75
CA VAL A 130 -30.59 0.66 -6.44
C VAL A 130 -31.03 1.36 -7.72
N VAL A 131 -30.17 1.45 -8.74
CA VAL A 131 -30.55 2.04 -10.03
C VAL A 131 -31.72 1.26 -10.63
N GLU A 132 -31.61 -0.05 -10.74
CA GLU A 132 -32.66 -0.91 -11.29
C GLU A 132 -33.98 -0.80 -10.51
N ALA A 133 -33.93 -0.83 -9.18
CA ALA A 133 -35.12 -0.67 -8.35
C ALA A 133 -35.79 0.70 -8.55
N THR A 134 -35.00 1.77 -8.70
CA THR A 134 -35.54 3.11 -8.97
C THR A 134 -36.13 3.22 -10.38
N GLU A 135 -35.51 2.61 -11.39
CA GLU A 135 -36.05 2.57 -12.76
C GLU A 135 -37.38 1.81 -12.80
N ASN A 136 -37.44 0.63 -12.17
CA ASN A 136 -38.66 -0.17 -12.06
C ASN A 136 -39.78 0.57 -11.31
N ALA A 137 -39.46 1.26 -10.21
CA ALA A 137 -40.42 2.07 -9.49
C ALA A 137 -40.95 3.24 -10.33
N THR A 138 -40.07 3.93 -11.06
CA THR A 138 -40.46 5.03 -11.96
C THR A 138 -41.34 4.51 -13.11
N GLN A 139 -40.98 3.39 -13.72
CA GLN A 139 -41.81 2.74 -14.74
C GLN A 139 -43.21 2.40 -14.20
N GLY A 140 -43.29 1.85 -12.99
CA GLY A 140 -44.57 1.59 -12.32
C GLY A 140 -45.40 2.86 -12.06
N ILE A 141 -44.76 3.97 -11.68
CA ILE A 141 -45.44 5.27 -11.51
C ILE A 141 -46.00 5.77 -12.84
N LEU A 142 -45.21 5.69 -13.92
CA LEU A 142 -45.61 6.11 -15.26
C LEU A 142 -46.79 5.29 -15.80
N GLU A 143 -46.77 3.97 -15.62
CA GLU A 143 -47.88 3.09 -16.00
C GLU A 143 -49.17 3.41 -15.22
N LYS A 144 -49.05 3.77 -13.94
CA LYS A 144 -50.20 4.21 -13.14
C LYS A 144 -50.73 5.56 -13.60
N ALA A 145 -49.85 6.49 -13.97
CA ALA A 145 -50.24 7.77 -14.55
C ALA A 145 -51.00 7.59 -15.88
N GLU A 146 -50.54 6.67 -16.74
CA GLU A 146 -51.24 6.32 -18.00
C GLU A 146 -52.62 5.69 -17.73
N GLN A 147 -52.71 4.79 -16.76
CA GLN A 147 -54.00 4.21 -16.34
C GLN A 147 -54.97 5.28 -15.84
N ILE A 148 -54.49 6.26 -15.05
CA ILE A 148 -55.31 7.38 -14.56
C ILE A 148 -55.80 8.22 -15.74
N ASP A 149 -54.93 8.57 -16.69
CA ASP A 149 -55.32 9.35 -17.87
C ASP A 149 -56.40 8.65 -18.70
N GLY A 150 -56.25 7.33 -18.91
CA GLY A 150 -57.26 6.52 -19.60
C GLY A 150 -58.63 6.53 -18.89
N VAL A 151 -58.65 6.48 -17.56
CA VAL A 151 -59.88 6.58 -16.76
C VAL A 151 -60.50 7.97 -16.86
N VAL A 152 -59.69 9.03 -16.80
CA VAL A 152 -60.15 10.42 -16.94
C VAL A 152 -60.74 10.66 -18.33
N HIS A 153 -60.09 10.16 -19.37
CA HIS A 153 -60.58 10.25 -20.74
C HIS A 153 -61.95 9.55 -20.91
N ASN A 154 -62.10 8.37 -20.31
CA ASN A 154 -63.38 7.66 -20.30
C ASN A 154 -64.45 8.43 -19.51
N LEU A 155 -64.10 9.01 -18.36
CA LEU A 155 -64.98 9.81 -17.53
C LEU A 155 -65.51 11.04 -18.30
N LEU A 156 -64.63 11.74 -19.03
CA LEU A 156 -65.00 12.90 -19.85
C LEU A 156 -66.06 12.58 -20.92
N ALA A 157 -66.09 11.34 -21.43
CA ALA A 157 -67.11 10.90 -22.38
C ALA A 157 -68.52 10.80 -21.75
N HIS A 158 -68.62 10.65 -20.43
CA HIS A 158 -69.87 10.42 -19.71
C HIS A 158 -70.32 11.64 -18.89
N VAL A 159 -69.40 12.54 -18.54
CA VAL A 159 -69.72 13.77 -17.81
C VAL A 159 -70.31 14.84 -18.74
N GLN A 160 -71.48 15.35 -18.35
CA GLN A 160 -72.24 16.36 -19.10
C GLN A 160 -72.09 17.77 -18.51
N ASP A 161 -71.84 17.88 -17.20
CA ASP A 161 -71.75 19.15 -16.49
C ASP A 161 -70.35 19.75 -16.54
N ASN A 162 -70.29 21.09 -16.52
CA ASN A 162 -69.02 21.83 -16.61
C ASN A 162 -68.14 21.65 -15.37
N HIS A 163 -68.71 21.32 -14.21
CA HIS A 163 -67.92 21.15 -12.99
C HIS A 163 -67.11 19.85 -13.05
N GLY A 164 -67.74 18.73 -13.41
CA GLY A 164 -67.05 17.46 -13.61
C GLY A 164 -65.99 17.51 -14.71
N ARG A 165 -66.23 18.26 -15.80
CA ARG A 165 -65.23 18.48 -16.85
C ARG A 165 -64.00 19.22 -16.33
N ASN A 166 -64.19 20.33 -15.61
CA ASN A 166 -63.08 21.07 -15.01
C ASN A 166 -62.27 20.24 -14.00
N LEU A 167 -62.90 19.29 -13.29
CA LEU A 167 -62.19 18.39 -12.40
C LEU A 167 -61.36 17.36 -13.17
N ALA A 168 -61.91 16.80 -14.24
CA ALA A 168 -61.17 15.90 -15.13
C ALA A 168 -59.96 16.58 -15.76
N ASP A 169 -60.11 17.82 -16.26
CA ASP A 169 -59.01 18.61 -16.81
C ASP A 169 -57.89 18.83 -15.77
N GLN A 170 -58.25 19.16 -14.52
CA GLN A 170 -57.28 19.28 -13.43
C GLN A 170 -56.52 17.97 -13.14
N ILE A 171 -57.19 16.81 -13.22
CA ILE A 171 -56.53 15.52 -13.05
C ILE A 171 -55.55 15.27 -14.21
N SER A 172 -55.94 15.55 -15.46
CA SER A 172 -55.04 15.45 -16.61
C SER A 172 -53.81 16.36 -16.46
N ASP A 173 -53.98 17.60 -15.98
CA ASP A 173 -52.86 18.50 -15.68
C ASP A 173 -51.91 17.92 -14.62
N HIS A 174 -52.46 17.30 -13.57
CA HIS A 174 -51.64 16.61 -12.56
C HIS A 174 -50.88 15.40 -13.14
N VAL A 175 -51.51 14.63 -14.03
CA VAL A 175 -50.85 13.51 -14.72
C VAL A 175 -49.70 14.00 -15.60
N VAL A 176 -49.89 15.10 -16.32
CA VAL A 176 -48.80 15.77 -17.07
C VAL A 176 -47.64 16.15 -16.14
N GLY A 177 -47.95 16.71 -14.98
CA GLY A 177 -46.94 17.03 -13.96
C GLY A 177 -46.15 15.80 -13.47
N ILE A 178 -46.78 14.63 -13.38
CA ILE A 178 -46.10 13.37 -13.03
C ILE A 178 -45.10 12.98 -14.14
N TYR A 179 -45.50 13.06 -15.41
CA TYR A 179 -44.59 12.76 -16.53
C TYR A 179 -43.36 13.66 -16.52
N GLU A 180 -43.55 14.97 -16.30
CA GLU A 180 -42.46 15.93 -16.22
C GLU A 180 -41.52 15.67 -15.03
N ALA A 181 -42.09 15.35 -13.86
CA ALA A 181 -41.31 15.05 -12.67
C ALA A 181 -40.47 13.77 -12.81
N CYS A 182 -41.02 12.74 -13.46
CA CYS A 182 -40.31 11.46 -13.67
C CYS A 182 -39.19 11.58 -14.71
N ASN A 183 -39.25 12.55 -15.63
CA ASN A 183 -38.20 12.77 -16.65
C ASN A 183 -36.82 13.12 -16.03
N PHE A 184 -36.77 13.63 -14.80
CA PHE A 184 -35.51 13.93 -14.12
C PHE A 184 -34.79 12.66 -13.57
N GLN A 185 -35.50 11.53 -13.47
CA GLN A 185 -34.91 10.28 -12.99
C GLN A 185 -33.89 9.71 -13.99
N ASP A 186 -34.09 9.88 -15.30
CA ASP A 186 -33.16 9.43 -16.34
C ASP A 186 -31.75 10.04 -16.18
N ILE A 187 -31.67 11.34 -15.88
CA ILE A 187 -30.38 12.02 -15.60
C ILE A 187 -29.72 11.46 -14.33
N THR A 188 -30.51 11.09 -13.33
CA THR A 188 -29.99 10.56 -12.07
C THR A 188 -29.48 9.13 -12.25
N GLY A 189 -30.22 8.27 -12.95
CA GLY A 189 -29.79 6.91 -13.33
C GLY A 189 -28.47 6.95 -14.10
N GLN A 190 -28.38 7.77 -15.15
CA GLN A 190 -27.14 7.94 -15.92
C GLN A 190 -25.95 8.39 -15.07
N ARG A 191 -26.17 9.31 -14.12
CA ARG A 191 -25.11 9.79 -13.21
C ARG A 191 -24.63 8.70 -12.27
N ILE A 192 -25.55 7.92 -11.69
CA ILE A 192 -25.18 6.81 -10.79
C ILE A 192 -24.43 5.74 -11.59
N THR A 193 -24.94 5.33 -12.76
CA THR A 193 -24.26 4.39 -13.66
C THR A 193 -22.84 4.85 -14.00
N LYS A 194 -22.61 6.15 -14.19
CA LYS A 194 -21.26 6.70 -14.41
C LYS A 194 -20.36 6.55 -13.19
N VAL A 195 -20.89 6.77 -11.98
CA VAL A 195 -20.15 6.56 -10.72
C VAL A 195 -19.79 5.09 -10.56
N VAL A 196 -20.75 4.18 -10.73
CA VAL A 196 -20.56 2.72 -10.70
C VAL A 196 -19.44 2.31 -11.67
N ASN A 197 -19.51 2.74 -12.93
CA ASN A 197 -18.47 2.42 -13.93
C ASN A 197 -17.09 2.97 -13.55
N THR A 198 -17.04 4.11 -12.86
CA THR A 198 -15.78 4.67 -12.35
C THR A 198 -15.21 3.80 -11.22
N LEU A 199 -16.05 3.29 -10.33
CA LEU A 199 -15.64 2.37 -9.27
C LEU A 199 -15.12 1.04 -9.84
N LYS A 200 -15.83 0.45 -10.82
CA LYS A 200 -15.37 -0.75 -11.56
C LYS A 200 -14.01 -0.53 -12.24
N PHE A 201 -13.79 0.66 -12.79
CA PHE A 201 -12.50 1.02 -13.39
C PHE A 201 -11.37 1.11 -12.34
N ILE A 202 -11.64 1.74 -11.19
CA ILE A 202 -10.68 1.82 -10.08
C ILE A 202 -10.32 0.41 -9.59
N GLU A 203 -11.32 -0.44 -9.38
CA GLU A 203 -11.15 -1.84 -8.99
C GLU A 203 -10.22 -2.59 -9.96
N THR A 204 -10.49 -2.51 -11.27
CA THR A 204 -9.65 -3.13 -12.30
C THR A 204 -8.18 -2.71 -12.19
N ARG A 205 -7.93 -1.43 -11.88
CA ARG A 205 -6.58 -0.89 -11.72
C ARG A 205 -5.91 -1.36 -10.44
N VAL A 206 -6.66 -1.41 -9.34
CA VAL A 206 -6.17 -1.95 -8.06
C VAL A 206 -5.80 -3.42 -8.23
N ASN A 207 -6.65 -4.22 -8.87
CA ASN A 207 -6.38 -5.63 -9.14
C ASN A 207 -5.15 -5.84 -10.04
N ALA A 208 -4.98 -5.01 -11.07
CA ALA A 208 -3.77 -5.03 -11.90
C ALA A 208 -2.49 -4.68 -11.10
N MET A 209 -2.56 -3.71 -10.18
CA MET A 209 -1.42 -3.39 -9.30
C MET A 209 -1.08 -4.56 -8.38
N ILE A 210 -2.10 -5.25 -7.85
CA ILE A 210 -1.91 -6.42 -7.01
C ILE A 210 -1.24 -7.55 -7.82
N GLU A 211 -1.73 -7.82 -9.03
CA GLU A 211 -1.16 -8.84 -9.92
C GLU A 211 0.32 -8.58 -10.23
N ILE A 212 0.69 -7.32 -10.50
CA ILE A 212 2.09 -6.93 -10.77
C ILE A 212 3.02 -7.23 -9.58
N TRP A 213 2.53 -7.07 -8.35
CA TRP A 213 3.35 -7.28 -7.15
C TRP A 213 3.25 -8.70 -6.57
N GLY A 214 2.26 -9.49 -7.00
CA GLY A 214 1.96 -10.82 -6.48
C GLY A 214 1.22 -10.77 -5.14
N ASP A 215 0.27 -11.68 -4.95
CA ASP A 215 -0.63 -11.73 -3.78
C ASP A 215 0.15 -11.90 -2.45
N ASP A 216 1.28 -12.61 -2.49
CA ASP A 216 2.18 -12.79 -1.34
C ASP A 216 2.71 -11.45 -0.78
N SER A 217 2.88 -10.43 -1.63
CA SER A 217 3.34 -9.10 -1.22
C SER A 217 2.39 -8.40 -0.25
N PHE A 218 1.14 -8.82 -0.16
CA PHE A 218 0.09 -8.20 0.66
C PHE A 218 -0.32 -9.04 1.85
N SER A 219 0.01 -10.34 1.84
CA SER A 219 -0.34 -11.30 2.92
C SER A 219 0.21 -10.91 4.30
N GLU A 220 1.34 -10.21 4.35
CA GLU A 220 1.97 -9.73 5.60
C GLU A 220 1.47 -8.34 6.03
N MET A 221 0.74 -7.62 5.17
CA MET A 221 0.18 -6.30 5.47
C MET A 221 -1.21 -6.47 6.08
N ALA A 222 -1.24 -6.65 7.40
CA ALA A 222 -2.50 -6.64 8.14
C ALA A 222 -3.21 -5.27 7.96
N PRO A 223 -4.49 -5.23 7.56
CA PRO A 223 -5.23 -3.98 7.46
C PRO A 223 -5.32 -3.36 8.86
N SER A 224 -4.86 -2.11 9.00
CA SER A 224 -4.80 -1.41 10.28
C SER A 224 -6.16 -0.91 10.80
N ALA A 225 -7.24 -1.16 10.06
CA ALA A 225 -8.59 -0.78 10.44
C ALA A 225 -9.58 -1.90 10.07
N SER A 226 -10.34 -2.38 11.05
CA SER A 226 -11.48 -3.24 10.81
C SER A 226 -12.62 -2.39 10.20
N PRO A 227 -13.17 -2.77 9.03
CA PRO A 227 -14.29 -2.07 8.39
C PRO A 227 -15.50 -1.87 9.33
N ASP A 228 -15.66 -2.77 10.31
CA ASP A 228 -16.74 -2.79 11.29
C ASP A 228 -16.88 -1.51 12.14
N GLN A 229 -15.83 -0.68 12.24
CA GLN A 229 -15.90 0.55 13.04
C GLN A 229 -16.64 1.70 12.34
N ILE A 230 -16.89 1.61 11.03
CA ILE A 230 -17.55 2.69 10.26
C ILE A 230 -19.08 2.48 10.20
N HIS A 231 -19.60 1.28 10.45
CA HIS A 231 -20.99 0.91 10.14
C HIS A 231 -21.90 0.59 11.34
N ALA A 232 -21.49 0.90 12.57
CA ALA A 232 -22.28 0.57 13.76
C ALA A 232 -23.66 1.27 13.84
N ASP A 233 -23.92 2.29 13.01
CA ASP A 233 -25.16 3.07 13.02
C ASP A 233 -26.07 2.88 11.78
N ASP A 234 -25.71 2.01 10.83
CA ASP A 234 -26.42 1.90 9.52
C ASP A 234 -27.61 0.91 9.52
N HIS A 235 -28.03 0.45 10.70
CA HIS A 235 -29.04 -0.60 10.86
C HIS A 235 -30.51 -0.12 10.61
N LEU A 236 -30.71 0.98 9.87
CA LEU A 236 -32.02 1.62 9.71
C LEU A 236 -32.46 1.89 8.27
N VAL A 237 -31.71 1.48 7.25
CA VAL A 237 -32.19 1.61 5.86
C VAL A 237 -32.04 0.28 5.15
N SER A 238 -33.11 -0.53 5.17
CA SER A 238 -33.22 -1.67 4.28
C SER A 238 -33.32 -1.15 2.85
N GLY A 239 -32.19 -1.14 2.14
CA GLY A 239 -32.16 -0.92 0.70
C GLY A 239 -32.92 -2.01 -0.06
N PRO A 240 -33.22 -1.79 -1.36
CA PRO A 240 -33.81 -2.83 -2.20
C PRO A 240 -32.96 -4.10 -2.12
N ALA A 241 -33.61 -5.22 -1.80
CA ALA A 241 -32.91 -6.49 -1.67
C ALA A 241 -32.39 -6.94 -3.04
N LEU A 242 -31.12 -7.35 -3.08
CA LEU A 242 -30.52 -8.01 -4.25
C LEU A 242 -31.37 -9.21 -4.69
N GLU A 243 -31.42 -9.48 -6.00
CA GLU A 243 -32.17 -10.63 -6.54
C GLU A 243 -31.85 -11.93 -5.79
N GLY A 244 -32.90 -12.60 -5.30
CA GLY A 244 -32.79 -13.85 -4.54
C GLY A 244 -32.41 -13.71 -3.06
N ARG A 245 -32.17 -12.49 -2.54
CA ARG A 245 -31.89 -12.23 -1.11
C ARG A 245 -33.03 -11.53 -0.36
N GLY A 246 -34.12 -11.20 -1.04
CA GLY A 246 -35.32 -10.62 -0.43
C GLY A 246 -36.19 -11.68 0.28
N ILE A 247 -36.92 -11.25 1.32
CA ILE A 247 -37.98 -12.07 1.91
C ILE A 247 -39.08 -12.23 0.85
N SER A 248 -39.44 -13.47 0.52
CA SER A 248 -40.47 -13.73 -0.49
C SER A 248 -41.86 -13.34 0.03
N GLN A 249 -42.77 -12.94 -0.86
CA GLN A 249 -44.15 -12.63 -0.48
C GLN A 249 -44.82 -13.83 0.22
N ASP A 250 -44.49 -15.06 -0.21
CA ASP A 250 -44.96 -16.30 0.43
C ASP A 250 -44.47 -16.46 1.88
N ASP A 251 -43.32 -15.87 2.24
CA ASP A 251 -42.79 -15.90 3.60
C ASP A 251 -43.38 -14.79 4.47
N ILE A 252 -43.74 -13.65 3.86
CA ILE A 252 -44.50 -12.59 4.52
C ILE A 252 -45.91 -13.10 4.86
N ASP A 253 -46.56 -13.78 3.91
CA ASP A 253 -47.92 -14.29 4.10
C ASP A 253 -47.98 -15.38 5.20
N LYS A 254 -46.92 -16.18 5.40
CA LYS A 254 -46.81 -17.14 6.51
C LYS A 254 -46.62 -16.49 7.89
N LEU A 255 -46.13 -15.24 7.94
CA LEU A 255 -45.90 -14.50 9.18
C LEU A 255 -47.15 -13.74 9.65
N PHE A 256 -48.05 -13.39 8.73
CA PHE A 256 -49.21 -12.53 9.01
C PHE A 256 -50.58 -13.14 8.65
N GLY A 257 -50.62 -14.33 8.05
CA GLY A 257 -51.84 -15.11 7.77
C GLY A 257 -52.02 -16.29 8.71
#